data_AF-A0AAW2DAW7-F1
#
_entry.id   AF-A0AAW2DAW7-F1
#
_cell.length_a   1.000
_cell.length_b   1.000
_cell.length_c   1.000
_cell.angle_alpha   90.00
_cell.angle_beta   90.00
_cell.angle_gamma   90.00
#
_symmetry.space_group_name_H-M   'P 1'
#
loop_
_entity.id
_entity.type
_entity.pdbx_description
1 polymer ?
#
loop_
_entity_poly.entity_id
_entity_poly.type
_entity_poly.pdbx_seq_one_letter_code
_entity_poly.pdbx_strand_id
1 'polypeptide(L)'
;MTVEETEAIAMEQGIILAKNLGLEKTIFEGDSMQTIQAIEAKEVRSVAGHIVRGILQNLPSFQEARVRHIGREGNKIAHELAQFAKQLDEEQVWTSIIPDWIEDMAKAEGT
;
A
#
# COMPACT_ATOMS: atom_id res chain seq x y z
N MET A 1 3.18 -0.01 -17.57
CA MET A 1 2.82 0.46 -16.24
C MET A 1 3.82 1.53 -15.84
N THR A 2 3.36 2.73 -15.53
CA THR A 2 4.22 3.84 -15.08
C THR A 2 4.57 3.67 -13.59
N VAL A 3 5.53 4.46 -13.09
CA VAL A 3 5.82 4.50 -11.65
C VAL A 3 4.56 4.95 -10.88
N GLU A 4 3.86 5.98 -11.35
CA GLU A 4 2.61 6.46 -10.74
C GLU A 4 1.54 5.35 -10.65
N GLU A 5 1.31 4.59 -11.73
CA GLU A 5 0.37 3.46 -11.73
C GLU A 5 0.81 2.35 -10.77
N THR A 6 2.11 2.06 -10.71
CA THR A 6 2.67 1.00 -9.85
C THR A 6 2.47 1.34 -8.37
N GLU A 7 2.75 2.57 -7.97
CA GLU A 7 2.55 3.06 -6.61
C GLU A 7 1.07 3.09 -6.22
N ALA A 8 0.20 3.53 -7.13
CA ALA A 8 -1.24 3.53 -6.91
C ALA A 8 -1.79 2.10 -6.78
N ILE A 9 -1.32 1.14 -7.59
CA ILE A 9 -1.72 -0.27 -7.48
C ILE A 9 -1.25 -0.85 -6.15
N ALA A 10 -0.01 -0.59 -5.74
CA ALA A 10 0.51 -1.07 -4.45
C ALA A 10 -0.36 -0.57 -3.29
N MET A 11 -0.72 0.72 -3.31
CA MET A 11 -1.65 1.31 -2.33
C MET A 11 -3.04 0.64 -2.36
N GLU A 12 -3.60 0.42 -3.55
CA GLU A 12 -4.90 -0.26 -3.70
C GLU A 12 -4.88 -1.69 -3.14
N GLN A 13 -3.83 -2.46 -3.45
CA GLN A 13 -3.69 -3.84 -2.96
C GLN A 13 -3.54 -3.87 -1.44
N GLY A 14 -2.79 -2.95 -0.84
CA GLY A 14 -2.71 -2.81 0.62
C GLY A 14 -4.07 -2.54 1.27
N ILE A 15 -4.89 -1.70 0.64
CA ILE A 15 -6.26 -1.40 1.10
C ILE A 15 -7.18 -2.61 0.96
N ILE A 16 -7.13 -3.33 -0.16
CA ILE A 16 -7.92 -4.55 -0.38
C ILE A 16 -7.53 -5.63 0.63
N LEU A 17 -6.23 -5.82 0.87
CA LEU A 17 -5.75 -6.78 1.86
C LEU A 17 -6.25 -6.44 3.27
N ALA A 18 -6.11 -5.19 3.70
CA ALA A 18 -6.58 -4.75 5.01
C ALA A 18 -8.10 -4.97 5.18
N LYS A 19 -8.88 -4.77 4.11
CA LYS A 19 -10.31 -5.04 4.09
C LYS A 19 -10.59 -6.54 4.21
N ASN A 20 -9.88 -7.39 3.47
CA ASN A 20 -10.02 -8.85 3.53
C ASN A 20 -9.65 -9.41 4.91
N LEU A 21 -8.72 -8.76 5.60
CA LEU A 21 -8.34 -9.07 6.98
C LEU A 21 -9.34 -8.57 8.04
N GLY A 22 -10.36 -7.81 7.65
CA GLY A 22 -11.37 -7.28 8.57
C GLY A 22 -10.83 -6.18 9.49
N LEU A 23 -9.76 -5.47 9.08
CA LEU A 23 -9.26 -4.34 9.84
C LEU A 23 -10.26 -3.18 9.79
N GLU A 24 -10.51 -2.53 10.92
CA GLU A 24 -11.51 -1.46 11.01
C GLU A 24 -10.91 -0.04 11.05
N LYS A 25 -9.71 0.10 11.63
CA LYS A 25 -9.02 1.38 11.82
C LYS A 25 -7.60 1.28 11.28
N THR A 26 -7.31 1.99 10.20
CA THR A 26 -6.07 1.79 9.43
C THR A 26 -5.43 3.12 9.01
N ILE A 27 -4.10 3.07 8.89
CA ILE A 27 -3.30 4.10 8.23
C ILE A 27 -2.56 3.40 7.09
N PHE A 28 -2.80 3.84 5.86
CA PHE A 28 -2.13 3.33 4.67
C PHE A 28 -0.97 4.26 4.31
N GLU A 29 0.24 3.75 4.43
CA GLU A 29 1.47 4.52 4.25
C GLU A 29 2.15 4.17 2.91
N GLY A 30 2.76 5.15 2.27
CA GLY A 30 3.57 4.95 1.06
C GLY A 30 4.47 6.14 0.76
N ASP A 31 5.52 5.96 -0.04
CA ASP A 31 6.51 7.00 -0.38
C ASP A 31 6.16 7.80 -1.64
N SER A 32 5.06 7.47 -2.31
CA SER A 32 4.57 8.20 -3.48
C SER A 32 3.69 9.39 -3.09
N MET A 33 4.29 10.57 -2.93
CA MET A 33 3.55 11.81 -2.67
C MET A 33 2.44 12.07 -3.69
N GLN A 34 2.68 11.73 -4.97
CA GLN A 34 1.70 11.88 -6.05
C GLN A 34 0.45 11.01 -5.80
N THR A 35 0.65 9.75 -5.39
CA THR A 35 -0.45 8.83 -5.09
C THR A 35 -1.27 9.34 -3.89
N ILE A 36 -0.59 9.76 -2.82
CA ILE A 36 -1.24 10.29 -1.62
C ILE A 36 -2.08 11.52 -1.96
N GLN A 37 -1.50 12.49 -2.68
CA GLN A 37 -2.21 13.70 -3.10
C GLN A 37 -3.40 13.41 -4.03
N ALA A 38 -3.26 12.46 -4.95
CA ALA A 38 -4.36 12.08 -5.85
C ALA A 38 -5.54 11.48 -5.08
N ILE A 39 -5.28 10.65 -4.06
CA ILE A 39 -6.32 10.08 -3.20
C ILE A 39 -7.00 11.18 -2.37
N GLU A 40 -6.23 12.05 -1.72
CA GLU A 40 -6.76 13.15 -0.90
C GLU A 40 -7.60 14.14 -1.72
N ALA A 41 -7.13 14.50 -2.91
CA ALA A 41 -7.83 15.37 -3.84
C ALA A 41 -8.98 14.67 -4.57
N LYS A 42 -9.10 13.35 -4.45
CA LYS A 42 -10.04 12.51 -5.21
C LYS A 42 -9.90 12.69 -6.72
N GLU A 43 -8.67 12.83 -7.20
CA GLU A 43 -8.35 13.05 -8.61
C GLU A 43 -8.43 11.74 -9.39
N VAL A 44 -9.46 11.60 -10.24
CA VAL A 44 -9.74 10.39 -11.01
C VAL A 44 -9.54 10.56 -12.52
N ARG A 45 -9.04 11.73 -12.95
CA ARG A 45 -8.78 12.03 -14.37
C ARG A 45 -7.30 11.93 -14.76
N SER A 46 -6.42 11.56 -13.83
CA SER A 46 -5.00 11.31 -14.12
C SER A 46 -4.79 9.94 -14.80
N VAL A 47 -3.53 9.65 -15.15
CA VAL A 47 -3.12 8.34 -15.69
C VAL A 47 -3.50 7.21 -14.72
N ALA A 48 -3.23 7.39 -13.42
CA ALA A 48 -3.63 6.45 -12.37
C ALA A 48 -5.08 6.64 -11.86
N GLY A 49 -5.87 7.55 -12.46
CA GLY A 49 -7.17 7.95 -11.93
C GLY A 49 -8.20 6.82 -11.80
N HIS A 50 -8.09 5.79 -12.65
CA HIS A 50 -8.93 4.59 -12.55
C HIS A 50 -8.62 3.74 -11.32
N ILE A 51 -7.35 3.70 -10.89
CA ILE A 51 -6.89 3.02 -9.67
C ILE A 51 -7.28 3.84 -8.44
N VAL A 52 -7.09 5.17 -8.49
CA VAL A 52 -7.56 6.08 -7.43
C VAL A 52 -9.06 5.91 -7.18
N ARG A 53 -9.86 5.74 -8.23
CA ARG A 53 -11.28 5.45 -8.08
C ARG A 53 -11.54 4.14 -7.32
N GLY A 54 -10.79 3.08 -7.59
CA GLY A 54 -10.92 1.80 -6.88
C GLY A 54 -10.50 1.90 -5.40
N ILE A 55 -9.44 2.66 -5.10
CA ILE A 55 -9.06 3.04 -3.73
C ILE A 55 -10.22 3.73 -3.02
N LEU A 56 -10.77 4.79 -3.61
CA LEU A 56 -11.87 5.58 -3.02
C LEU A 56 -13.14 4.75 -2.79
N GLN A 57 -13.37 3.70 -3.58
CA GLN A 57 -14.50 2.77 -3.39
C GLN A 57 -14.29 1.80 -2.22
N ASN A 58 -13.03 1.50 -1.86
CA ASN A 58 -12.73 0.58 -0.76
C ASN A 58 -12.59 1.27 0.60
N LEU A 59 -12.12 2.52 0.64
CA LEU A 59 -11.96 3.29 1.89
C LEU A 59 -13.21 3.36 2.80
N PRO A 60 -14.46 3.43 2.28
CA PRO A 60 -15.66 3.39 3.13
C PRO A 60 -15.92 2.05 3.84
N SER A 61 -15.14 1.00 3.55
CA SER A 61 -15.25 -0.30 4.23
C SER A 61 -14.64 -0.29 5.64
N PHE A 62 -13.90 0.76 6.00
CA PHE A 62 -13.22 0.93 7.28
C PHE A 62 -14.00 1.92 8.16
N GLN A 63 -13.99 1.72 9.48
CA GLN A 63 -14.52 2.72 10.42
C GLN A 63 -13.66 3.99 10.41
N GLU A 64 -12.33 3.81 10.29
CA GLU A 64 -11.38 4.90 10.13
C GLU A 64 -10.28 4.47 9.16
N ALA A 65 -10.06 5.25 8.10
CA ALA A 65 -8.94 5.04 7.19
C ALA A 65 -8.28 6.39 6.90
N ARG A 66 -6.95 6.42 7.00
CA ARG A 66 -6.13 7.57 6.58
C ARG A 66 -5.08 7.10 5.60
N VAL A 67 -4.72 7.97 4.66
CA VAL A 67 -3.52 7.80 3.83
C VAL A 67 -2.44 8.73 4.35
N ARG A 68 -1.19 8.31 4.26
CA ARG A 68 -0.05 9.12 4.73
C ARG A 68 1.16 8.90 3.84
N HIS A 69 1.80 10.01 3.49
CA HIS A 69 3.12 9.96 2.88
C HIS A 69 4.21 9.70 3.92
N ILE A 70 5.08 8.74 3.65
CA ILE A 70 6.29 8.46 4.42
C ILE A 70 7.54 8.60 3.56
N GLY A 71 8.71 8.78 4.19
CA GLY A 71 9.98 8.78 3.45
C GLY A 71 10.34 7.37 2.97
N ARG A 72 11.21 7.28 1.95
CA ARG A 72 11.69 6.01 1.39
C ARG A 72 12.24 5.04 2.45
N GLU A 73 12.96 5.55 3.44
CA GLU A 73 13.51 4.72 4.52
C GLU A 73 12.41 4.05 5.37
N GLY A 74 11.27 4.71 5.56
CA GLY A 74 10.12 4.13 6.25
C GLY A 74 9.29 3.20 5.36
N ASN A 75 9.49 3.23 4.03
CA ASN A 75 8.80 2.35 3.09
C ASN A 75 9.66 1.16 2.65
N LYS A 76 10.74 0.87 3.39
CA LYS A 76 11.77 -0.07 2.97
C LYS A 76 11.24 -1.51 2.92
N ILE A 77 10.43 -1.93 3.90
CA ILE A 77 9.82 -3.27 3.88
C ILE A 77 8.91 -3.45 2.66
N ALA A 78 8.03 -2.48 2.39
CA ALA A 78 7.15 -2.53 1.21
C ALA A 78 7.96 -2.55 -0.10
N HIS A 79 9.05 -1.80 -0.17
CA HIS A 79 9.96 -1.81 -1.31
C HIS A 79 10.57 -3.20 -1.54
N GLU A 80 11.12 -3.83 -0.50
CA GLU A 80 11.72 -5.17 -0.63
C GLU A 80 10.67 -6.24 -1.00
N LEU A 81 9.47 -6.17 -0.41
CA LEU A 81 8.35 -7.04 -0.78
C LEU A 81 7.98 -6.87 -2.26
N ALA A 82 7.95 -5.64 -2.76
CA ALA A 82 7.67 -5.37 -4.17
C ALA A 82 8.78 -5.87 -5.11
N GLN A 83 10.06 -5.83 -4.69
CA GLN A 83 11.17 -6.42 -5.46
C GLN A 83 11.08 -7.95 -5.48
N PHE A 84 10.76 -8.57 -4.35
CA PHE A 84 10.57 -10.00 -4.23
C PHE A 84 9.41 -10.48 -5.12
N ALA A 85 8.28 -9.77 -5.11
CA ALA A 85 7.11 -10.11 -5.93
C ALA A 85 7.39 -10.15 -7.44
N LYS A 86 8.38 -9.40 -7.95
CA LYS A 86 8.77 -9.44 -9.38
C LYS A 86 9.32 -10.79 -9.83
N GLN A 87 9.74 -11.64 -8.89
CA GLN A 87 10.33 -12.95 -9.16
C GLN A 87 9.32 -14.09 -8.99
N LEU A 88 8.07 -13.76 -8.64
CA LEU A 88 7.02 -14.73 -8.36
C LEU A 88 6.01 -14.76 -9.51
N ASP A 89 5.53 -15.96 -9.80
CA ASP A 89 4.41 -16.18 -10.74
C ASP A 89 3.04 -16.14 -10.03
N GLU A 90 3.04 -16.15 -8.70
CA GLU A 90 1.84 -16.25 -7.86
C GLU A 90 1.87 -15.22 -6.72
N GLU A 91 0.67 -14.79 -6.30
CA GLU A 91 0.49 -13.92 -5.13
C GLU A 91 0.93 -14.65 -3.84
N GLN A 92 1.56 -13.90 -2.93
CA GLN A 92 1.92 -14.37 -1.60
C GLN A 92 1.35 -13.42 -0.55
N VAL A 93 0.66 -13.97 0.45
CA VAL A 93 0.02 -13.21 1.53
C VAL A 93 0.42 -13.78 2.88
N TRP A 94 0.87 -12.89 3.77
CA TRP A 94 1.33 -13.22 5.12
C TRP A 94 0.46 -12.50 6.16
N THR A 95 -0.23 -13.25 7.02
CA THR A 95 -1.24 -12.69 7.94
C THR A 95 -0.96 -12.93 9.43
N SER A 96 0.02 -13.78 9.75
CA SER A 96 0.41 -14.08 11.15
C SER A 96 1.91 -14.30 11.34
N ILE A 97 2.65 -14.51 10.26
CA ILE A 97 4.08 -14.75 10.25
C ILE A 97 4.64 -13.98 9.06
N ILE A 98 5.65 -13.15 9.28
CA ILE A 98 6.38 -12.47 8.20
C ILE A 98 7.55 -13.33 7.73
N PRO A 99 7.99 -13.21 6.47
CA PRO A 99 9.19 -13.91 6.00
C PRO A 99 10.43 -13.56 6.84
N ASP A 100 11.23 -14.57 7.19
CA ASP A 100 12.44 -14.41 8.01
C ASP A 100 13.39 -13.33 7.47
N TRP A 101 13.47 -13.19 6.14
CA TRP A 101 14.37 -12.26 5.48
C TRP A 101 13.99 -10.77 5.64
N ILE A 102 12.78 -10.45 6.11
CA ILE A 102 12.37 -9.08 6.50
C ILE A 102 12.24 -8.87 8.02
N GLU A 103 12.49 -9.90 8.83
CA GLU A 103 12.22 -9.84 10.28
C GLU A 103 13.05 -8.76 10.98
N ASP A 104 14.33 -8.64 10.63
CA ASP A 104 15.22 -7.63 11.20
C ASP A 104 14.81 -6.19 10.81
N MET A 105 14.26 -6.02 9.61
CA MET A 105 13.73 -4.73 9.15
C MET A 105 12.46 -4.37 9.89
N ALA A 106 11.55 -5.33 10.08
CA ALA A 106 10.31 -5.13 10.83
C ALA A 106 10.57 -4.73 12.30
N LYS A 107 11.61 -5.32 12.93
CA LYS A 107 12.02 -4.94 14.29
C LYS A 107 12.53 -3.49 14.38
N ALA A 108 13.12 -2.97 13.31
CA ALA A 108 13.68 -1.62 13.27
C ALA A 108 12.62 -0.52 12.97
N GLU A 109 11.50 -0.85 12.31
CA GLU A 109 10.40 0.09 12.05
C GLU A 109 9.50 0.33 13.28
N GLY A 110 9.54 -0.55 14.29
CA GLY A 110 8.70 -0.50 15.49
C GLY A 110 9.26 0.28 16.69
N THR A 111 10.38 0.99 16.54
CA THR A 111 11.02 1.84 17.57
C THR A 111 10.91 3.32 17.23
#